data_AF-A0A8J3UQJ7-F1
#
_entry.id   AF-A0A8J3UQJ7-F1
#
_cell.length_a   1.000
_cell.length_b   1.000
_cell.length_c   1.000
_cell.angle_alpha   90.00
_cell.angle_beta   90.00
_cell.angle_gamma   90.00
#
_symmetry.space_group_name_H-M   'P 1'
#
loop_
_entity.id
_entity.type
_entity.pdbx_description
1 polymer ?
#
loop_
_entity_poly.entity_id
_entity_poly.type
_entity_poly.pdbx_seq_one_letter_code
_entity_poly.pdbx_strand_id
1 'polypeptide(L)'
;MAREHGRIRHRTWSDDDFRALKGEEQRVFMLALTQPGLSYCGVVPFTLRRWSQLAADSSVPKLRRSINALQKARYVVVDEDTEEMLVRSFLRHDGILDSPNMARATVKDFENVGSKLLRTIIVVEVFRLLNEEVRIGHEKTWDDVLVPFLTDMIPRTFPQGFPEGFDRRFTETLYAASGETFALACARASRAAPSPSPAPKSLSTSRAAAAPPLCPIHQLPDPCRGCAADRKATKDPT
;
A
#
# COMPACT_ATOMS: atom_id res chain seq x y z
N MET A 1 -9.04 -9.99 18.22
CA MET A 1 -9.62 -11.11 17.45
C MET A 1 -9.13 -11.01 16.03
N ALA A 2 -8.68 -12.12 15.45
CA ALA A 2 -8.39 -12.19 14.02
C ALA A 2 -9.72 -12.20 13.25
N ARG A 3 -9.80 -11.54 12.09
CA ARG A 3 -11.02 -11.52 11.28
C ARG A 3 -11.22 -12.89 10.64
N GLU A 4 -12.40 -13.49 10.81
CA GLU A 4 -12.71 -14.81 10.21
C GLU A 4 -13.17 -14.71 8.75
N HIS A 5 -13.72 -13.57 8.35
CA HIS A 5 -14.24 -13.34 7.01
C HIS A 5 -13.92 -11.92 6.53
N GLY A 6 -13.78 -11.77 5.20
CA GLY A 6 -13.76 -10.47 4.53
C GLY A 6 -15.17 -10.05 4.12
N ARG A 7 -15.47 -8.75 4.15
CA ARG A 7 -16.75 -8.20 3.68
C ARG A 7 -16.63 -7.73 2.24
N ILE A 8 -17.41 -8.34 1.35
CA ILE A 8 -17.54 -7.90 -0.05
C ILE A 8 -18.97 -7.41 -0.24
N ARG A 9 -19.15 -6.15 -0.62
CA ARG A 9 -20.49 -5.57 -0.80
C ARG A 9 -21.09 -6.04 -2.12
N HIS A 10 -22.38 -6.39 -2.14
CA HIS A 10 -23.07 -6.76 -3.39
C HIS A 10 -22.97 -5.70 -4.49
N ARG A 11 -22.97 -4.42 -4.10
CA ARG A 11 -22.83 -3.28 -5.02
C ARG A 11 -21.52 -3.25 -5.82
N THR A 12 -20.51 -4.03 -5.41
CA THR A 12 -19.26 -4.14 -6.18
C THR A 12 -19.52 -4.65 -7.60
N TRP A 13 -20.57 -5.44 -7.82
CA TRP A 13 -20.94 -5.92 -9.15
C TRP A 13 -21.76 -4.93 -9.97
N SER A 14 -22.24 -3.85 -9.37
CA SER A 14 -22.88 -2.71 -10.05
C SER A 14 -21.95 -1.51 -10.22
N ASP A 15 -20.71 -1.61 -9.76
CA ASP A 15 -19.69 -0.56 -9.89
C ASP A 15 -19.01 -0.66 -11.25
N ASP A 16 -19.17 0.37 -12.09
CA ASP A 16 -18.63 0.39 -13.45
C ASP A 16 -17.11 0.39 -13.48
N ASP A 17 -16.45 1.02 -12.51
CA ASP A 17 -14.98 1.01 -12.41
C ASP A 17 -14.48 -0.39 -12.07
N PHE A 18 -15.21 -1.14 -11.24
CA PHE A 18 -14.85 -2.52 -10.89
C PHE A 18 -15.12 -3.47 -12.05
N ARG A 19 -16.23 -3.27 -12.77
CA ARG A 19 -16.60 -4.04 -13.96
C ARG A 19 -15.66 -3.82 -15.14
N ALA A 20 -14.95 -2.69 -15.20
CA ALA A 20 -13.93 -2.41 -16.21
C ALA A 20 -12.64 -3.22 -16.00
N LEU A 21 -12.42 -3.77 -14.80
CA LEU A 21 -11.28 -4.63 -14.51
C LEU A 21 -11.41 -6.00 -15.20
N LYS A 22 -10.29 -6.62 -15.55
CA LYS A 22 -10.26 -8.01 -16.01
C LYS A 22 -10.62 -8.95 -14.87
N GLY A 23 -11.16 -10.13 -15.20
CA GLY A 23 -11.51 -11.13 -14.18
C GLY A 23 -10.35 -11.55 -13.28
N GLU A 24 -9.12 -11.61 -13.81
CA GLU A 24 -7.92 -11.88 -13.01
C GLU A 24 -7.62 -10.74 -12.00
N GLU A 25 -7.79 -9.48 -12.42
CA GLU A 25 -7.58 -8.29 -11.58
C GLU A 25 -8.63 -8.23 -10.47
N GLN A 26 -9.91 -8.47 -10.80
CA GLN A 26 -10.99 -8.60 -9.82
C GLN A 26 -10.69 -9.70 -8.80
N ARG A 27 -10.26 -10.88 -9.26
CA ARG A 27 -9.88 -12.00 -8.39
C ARG A 27 -8.74 -11.62 -7.45
N VAL A 28 -7.70 -10.95 -7.95
CA VAL A 28 -6.55 -10.53 -7.13
C VAL A 28 -6.94 -9.48 -6.10
N PHE A 29 -7.84 -8.56 -6.45
CA PHE A 29 -8.40 -7.62 -5.50
C PHE A 29 -9.16 -8.33 -4.36
N MET A 30 -10.02 -9.28 -4.70
CA MET A 30 -10.74 -10.08 -3.69
C MET A 30 -9.77 -10.91 -2.84
N LEU A 31 -8.74 -11.50 -3.46
CA LEU A 31 -7.69 -12.23 -2.76
C LEU A 31 -7.01 -11.38 -1.69
N ALA A 32 -6.73 -10.10 -1.99
CA ALA A 32 -6.14 -9.15 -1.04
C ALA A 32 -7.09 -8.85 0.13
N LEU A 33 -8.38 -8.62 -0.16
CA LEU A 33 -9.41 -8.34 0.85
C LEU A 33 -9.68 -9.52 1.81
N THR A 34 -9.33 -10.74 1.41
CA THR A 34 -9.56 -11.95 2.22
C THR A 34 -8.27 -12.56 2.75
N GLN A 35 -7.15 -11.83 2.75
CA GLN A 35 -5.94 -12.33 3.37
C GLN A 35 -6.09 -12.39 4.90
N PRO A 36 -5.56 -13.44 5.56
CA PRO A 36 -5.61 -13.56 7.02
C PRO A 36 -4.80 -12.46 7.73
N GLY A 37 -3.85 -11.83 7.03
CA GLY A 37 -3.01 -10.74 7.55
C GLY A 37 -3.53 -9.33 7.23
N LEU A 38 -4.78 -9.17 6.78
CA LEU A 38 -5.36 -7.86 6.50
C LEU A 38 -5.60 -7.09 7.80
N SER A 39 -4.87 -5.99 7.97
CA SER A 39 -5.00 -5.10 9.12
C SER A 39 -6.30 -4.28 9.08
N TYR A 40 -6.66 -3.68 10.21
CA TYR A 40 -7.79 -2.75 10.29
C TYR A 40 -7.56 -1.43 9.54
N CYS A 41 -6.36 -1.20 9.02
CA CYS A 41 -6.05 -0.10 8.08
C CYS A 41 -6.21 -0.50 6.60
N GLY A 42 -6.44 -1.78 6.32
CA GLY A 42 -6.50 -2.29 4.95
C GLY A 42 -5.14 -2.65 4.37
N VAL A 43 -4.12 -2.84 5.21
CA VAL A 43 -2.76 -3.22 4.78
C VAL A 43 -2.58 -4.73 4.90
N VAL A 44 -1.97 -5.35 3.89
CA VAL A 44 -1.60 -6.77 3.87
C VAL A 44 -0.11 -6.94 3.58
N PRO A 45 0.52 -8.02 4.09
CA PRO A 45 1.83 -8.44 3.63
C PRO A 45 1.82 -8.78 2.13
N PHE A 46 2.71 -8.17 1.37
CA PHE A 46 2.84 -8.31 -0.08
C PHE A 46 3.64 -9.56 -0.50
N THR A 47 3.11 -10.72 -0.16
CA THR A 47 3.80 -12.02 -0.32
C THR A 47 3.49 -12.72 -1.64
N LEU A 48 3.85 -12.09 -2.78
CA LEU A 48 3.53 -12.57 -4.15
C LEU A 48 3.79 -14.06 -4.41
N ARG A 49 4.92 -14.60 -3.91
CA ARG A 49 5.25 -16.03 -4.08
C ARG A 49 4.22 -16.93 -3.40
N ARG A 50 3.83 -16.59 -2.17
CA ARG A 50 2.79 -17.31 -1.42
C ARG A 50 1.45 -17.19 -2.13
N TRP A 51 1.09 -15.99 -2.61
CA TRP A 51 -0.17 -15.78 -3.30
C TRP A 51 -0.26 -16.56 -4.61
N SER A 52 0.87 -16.77 -5.31
CA SER A 52 0.89 -17.56 -6.55
C SER A 52 0.54 -19.02 -6.35
N GLN A 53 0.67 -19.55 -5.13
CA GLN A 53 0.32 -20.93 -4.78
C GLN A 53 -1.17 -21.12 -4.45
N LEU A 54 -1.96 -20.03 -4.41
CA LEU A 54 -3.37 -20.07 -4.00
C LEU A 54 -4.35 -20.36 -5.16
N ALA A 55 -3.85 -20.65 -6.36
CA ALA A 55 -4.62 -21.22 -7.45
C ALA A 55 -3.72 -21.89 -8.49
N ALA A 56 -4.21 -22.96 -9.11
CA ALA A 56 -3.46 -23.79 -10.06
C ALA A 56 -2.97 -23.02 -11.30
N ASP A 57 -3.67 -21.97 -11.70
CA ASP A 57 -3.37 -21.16 -12.88
C ASP A 57 -2.67 -19.82 -12.54
N SER A 58 -2.41 -19.56 -11.25
CA SER A 58 -1.74 -18.36 -10.77
C SER A 58 -0.23 -18.50 -10.89
N SER A 59 0.44 -17.39 -11.22
CA SER A 59 1.90 -17.31 -11.24
C SER A 59 2.36 -15.92 -10.82
N VAL A 60 3.59 -15.78 -10.33
CA VAL A 60 4.13 -14.49 -9.91
C VAL A 60 4.06 -13.43 -11.03
N PRO A 61 4.41 -13.73 -12.30
CA PRO A 61 4.27 -12.75 -13.38
C PRO A 61 2.82 -12.32 -13.65
N LYS A 62 1.87 -13.26 -13.55
CA LYS A 62 0.43 -13.01 -13.69
C LYS A 62 -0.08 -12.08 -12.59
N LEU A 63 0.20 -12.42 -11.33
CA LEU A 63 -0.17 -11.60 -10.18
C LEU A 63 0.44 -10.20 -10.24
N ARG A 64 1.73 -10.07 -10.59
CA ARG A 64 2.39 -8.77 -10.69
C ARG A 64 1.76 -7.88 -11.76
N ARG A 65 1.37 -8.44 -12.91
CA ARG A 65 0.61 -7.69 -13.94
C ARG A 65 -0.75 -7.22 -13.42
N SER A 66 -1.48 -8.09 -12.74
CA SER A 66 -2.79 -7.77 -12.18
C SER A 66 -2.72 -6.70 -11.08
N ILE A 67 -1.72 -6.78 -10.20
CA ILE A 67 -1.46 -5.74 -9.17
C ILE A 67 -1.09 -4.41 -9.80
N ASN A 68 -0.23 -4.40 -10.83
CA ASN A 68 0.10 -3.18 -11.56
C ASN A 68 -1.14 -2.53 -12.21
N ALA A 69 -2.07 -3.34 -12.75
CA ALA A 69 -3.33 -2.85 -13.28
C ALA A 69 -4.22 -2.26 -12.17
N LEU A 70 -4.34 -2.94 -11.03
CA LEU A 70 -5.07 -2.44 -9.86
C LEU A 70 -4.46 -1.15 -9.29
N GLN A 71 -3.14 -0.98 -9.29
CA GLN A 71 -2.48 0.27 -8.91
C GLN A 71 -2.84 1.41 -9.86
N LYS A 72 -2.79 1.18 -11.18
CA LYS A 72 -3.19 2.17 -12.19
C LYS A 72 -4.67 2.56 -12.05
N ALA A 73 -5.52 1.58 -11.77
CA ALA A 73 -6.94 1.78 -11.48
C ALA A 73 -7.21 2.29 -10.05
N ARG A 74 -6.16 2.59 -9.27
CA ARG A 74 -6.24 3.18 -7.92
C ARG A 74 -6.94 2.32 -6.85
N TYR A 75 -7.03 1.00 -7.06
CA TYR A 75 -7.60 0.06 -6.08
C TYR A 75 -6.63 -0.28 -4.94
N VAL A 76 -5.34 -0.38 -5.26
CA VAL A 76 -4.29 -0.74 -4.31
C VAL A 76 -3.07 0.16 -4.44
N VAL A 77 -2.23 0.20 -3.42
CA VAL A 77 -0.88 0.78 -3.46
C VAL A 77 0.08 -0.21 -2.84
N VAL A 78 1.21 -0.44 -3.50
CA VAL A 78 2.25 -1.37 -3.05
C VAL A 78 3.49 -0.56 -2.70
N ASP A 79 4.13 -0.93 -1.60
CA ASP A 79 5.50 -0.56 -1.27
C ASP A 79 6.35 -1.84 -1.26
N GLU A 80 7.16 -2.02 -2.29
CA GLU A 80 8.00 -3.23 -2.42
C GLU A 80 9.14 -3.25 -1.40
N ASP A 81 9.59 -2.10 -0.87
CA ASP A 81 10.71 -2.02 0.07
C ASP A 81 10.31 -2.54 1.46
N THR A 82 9.06 -2.32 1.85
CA THR A 82 8.49 -2.79 3.12
C THR A 82 7.70 -4.09 2.97
N GLU A 83 7.56 -4.61 1.75
CA GLU A 83 6.72 -5.75 1.41
C GLU A 83 5.27 -5.57 1.92
N GLU A 84 4.70 -4.38 1.77
CA GLU A 84 3.34 -4.04 2.20
C GLU A 84 2.47 -3.61 1.01
N MET A 85 1.18 -3.94 1.08
CA MET A 85 0.18 -3.46 0.12
C MET A 85 -1.06 -2.94 0.84
N LEU A 86 -1.48 -1.73 0.50
CA LEU A 86 -2.71 -1.10 0.96
C LEU A 86 -3.85 -1.34 -0.02
N VAL A 87 -5.00 -1.80 0.47
CA VAL A 87 -6.27 -1.80 -0.25
C VAL A 87 -7.00 -0.50 0.05
N ARG A 88 -7.01 0.45 -0.90
CA ARG A 88 -7.38 1.85 -0.63
C ARG A 88 -8.83 2.03 -0.18
N SER A 89 -9.76 1.31 -0.82
CA SER A 89 -11.19 1.44 -0.56
C SER A 89 -11.66 0.72 0.71
N PHE A 90 -10.75 0.02 1.40
CA PHE A 90 -11.08 -0.81 2.56
C PHE A 90 -11.74 -0.02 3.69
N LEU A 91 -11.12 1.07 4.15
CA LEU A 91 -11.64 1.89 5.25
C LEU A 91 -13.03 2.48 4.94
N ARG A 92 -13.29 2.80 3.66
CA ARG A 92 -14.59 3.31 3.19
C ARG A 92 -15.69 2.25 3.16
N HIS A 93 -15.34 0.98 2.94
CA HIS A 93 -16.31 -0.06 2.62
C HIS A 93 -16.50 -1.10 3.71
N ASP A 94 -15.54 -1.25 4.61
CA ASP A 94 -15.62 -2.29 5.62
C ASP A 94 -16.53 -1.93 6.81
N GLY A 95 -16.73 -0.62 7.06
CA GLY A 95 -17.50 -0.11 8.19
C GLY A 95 -16.74 -0.17 9.53
N ILE A 96 -15.42 -0.38 9.48
CA ILE A 96 -14.57 -0.44 10.69
C ILE A 96 -14.60 0.86 11.46
N LEU A 97 -14.64 1.99 10.76
CA LEU A 97 -14.69 3.30 11.38
C LEU A 97 -16.10 3.64 11.92
N ASP A 98 -17.09 2.75 11.78
CA ASP A 98 -18.43 3.00 12.32
C ASP A 98 -18.49 2.84 13.85
N SER A 99 -17.56 2.06 14.42
CA SER A 99 -17.50 1.75 15.85
C SER A 99 -16.24 2.35 16.50
N PRO A 100 -16.34 3.07 17.64
CA PRO A 100 -15.18 3.67 18.29
C PRO A 100 -14.11 2.64 18.69
N ASN A 101 -14.51 1.44 19.08
CA ASN A 101 -13.58 0.38 19.47
C ASN A 101 -12.79 -0.15 18.27
N MET A 102 -13.46 -0.26 17.13
CA MET A 102 -12.82 -0.70 15.88
C MET A 102 -11.94 0.40 15.29
N ALA A 103 -12.36 1.66 15.36
CA ALA A 103 -11.52 2.80 15.00
C ALA A 103 -10.25 2.89 15.85
N ARG A 104 -10.34 2.65 17.17
CA ARG A 104 -9.16 2.55 18.04
C ARG A 104 -8.23 1.41 17.63
N ALA A 105 -8.79 0.26 17.23
CA ALA A 105 -8.01 -0.84 16.69
C ALA A 105 -7.34 -0.47 15.35
N THR A 106 -8.00 0.30 14.48
CA THR A 106 -7.39 0.87 13.26
C THR A 106 -6.22 1.79 13.59
N VAL A 107 -6.37 2.72 14.55
CA VAL A 107 -5.27 3.61 14.95
C VAL A 107 -4.08 2.80 15.48
N LYS A 108 -4.33 1.74 16.25
CA LYS A 108 -3.26 0.84 16.72
C LYS A 108 -2.59 0.08 15.58
N ASP A 109 -3.36 -0.45 14.63
CA ASP A 109 -2.80 -1.16 13.47
C ASP A 109 -1.99 -0.21 12.57
N PHE A 110 -2.36 1.07 12.51
CA PHE A 110 -1.63 2.08 11.75
C PHE A 110 -0.20 2.27 12.27
N GLU A 111 0.02 2.14 13.58
CA GLU A 111 1.36 2.21 14.18
C GLU A 111 2.27 1.07 13.71
N ASN A 112 1.69 -0.08 13.34
CA ASN A 112 2.40 -1.25 12.86
C ASN A 112 2.71 -1.21 11.36
N VAL A 113 2.18 -0.23 10.62
CA VAL A 113 2.48 -0.07 9.18
C VAL A 113 3.91 0.45 9.03
N GLY A 114 4.76 -0.34 8.37
CA GLY A 114 6.18 -0.01 8.16
C GLY A 114 6.37 1.07 7.09
N SER A 115 5.53 1.07 6.06
CA SER A 115 5.62 1.96 4.91
C SER A 115 5.21 3.38 5.25
N LYS A 116 6.15 4.32 5.14
CA LYS A 116 5.86 5.76 5.20
C LYS A 116 4.90 6.19 4.09
N LEU A 117 5.01 5.60 2.90
CA LEU A 117 4.13 5.87 1.77
C LEU A 117 2.69 5.46 2.09
N LEU A 118 2.49 4.22 2.54
CA LEU A 118 1.14 3.73 2.85
C LEU A 118 0.54 4.47 4.04
N ARG A 119 1.33 4.82 5.06
CA ARG A 119 0.87 5.67 6.18
C ARG A 119 0.36 7.03 5.70
N THR A 120 1.08 7.69 4.81
CA THR A 120 0.63 8.96 4.20
C THR A 120 -0.71 8.77 3.50
N ILE A 121 -0.85 7.72 2.69
CA ILE A 121 -2.09 7.46 1.96
C ILE A 121 -3.25 7.14 2.91
N ILE A 122 -3.02 6.36 3.97
CA ILE A 122 -4.05 6.08 4.99
C ILE A 122 -4.53 7.37 5.64
N VAL A 123 -3.61 8.26 6.05
CA VAL A 123 -3.97 9.57 6.63
C VAL A 123 -4.82 10.39 5.65
N VAL A 124 -4.42 10.44 4.37
CA VAL A 124 -5.20 11.11 3.32
C VAL A 124 -6.58 10.48 3.14
N GLU A 125 -6.68 9.14 3.20
CA GLU A 125 -7.94 8.45 2.98
C GLU A 125 -8.89 8.63 4.17
N VAL A 126 -8.39 8.56 5.41
CA VAL A 126 -9.17 8.90 6.62
C VAL A 126 -9.60 10.36 6.59
N PHE A 127 -8.73 11.27 6.16
CA PHE A 127 -9.07 12.67 5.96
C PHE A 127 -10.15 12.86 4.89
N ARG A 128 -10.08 12.15 3.76
CA ARG A 128 -11.12 12.21 2.72
C ARG A 128 -12.46 11.72 3.25
N LEU A 129 -12.47 10.67 4.06
CA LEU A 129 -13.68 10.11 4.64
C LEU A 129 -14.39 11.09 5.59
N LEU A 130 -13.64 11.96 6.28
CA LEU A 130 -14.23 13.09 7.02
C LEU A 130 -14.92 14.08 6.11
N ASN A 131 -14.25 14.49 5.03
CA ASN A 131 -14.73 15.57 4.15
C ASN A 131 -15.97 15.21 3.34
N GLU A 132 -16.15 13.93 3.01
CA GLU A 132 -17.27 13.50 2.17
C GLU A 132 -18.61 13.45 2.94
N GLU A 133 -18.67 13.89 4.22
CA GLU A 133 -19.82 13.71 5.13
C GLU A 133 -20.42 12.30 5.06
N VAL A 134 -19.59 11.31 4.71
CA VAL A 134 -20.02 9.92 4.84
C VAL A 134 -20.16 9.77 6.34
N ARG A 135 -21.41 9.65 6.81
CA ARG A 135 -21.75 9.31 8.21
C ARG A 135 -21.23 7.91 8.51
N ILE A 136 -19.91 7.79 8.59
CA ILE A 136 -19.19 6.60 9.00
C ILE A 136 -19.13 6.71 10.51
N GLY A 137 -20.09 6.09 11.18
CA GLY A 137 -20.07 5.94 12.63
C GLY A 137 -20.69 7.04 13.46
N HIS A 138 -20.77 6.69 14.74
CA HIS A 138 -21.25 7.55 15.82
C HIS A 138 -20.34 8.78 16.00
N GLU A 139 -20.91 9.90 16.42
CA GLU A 139 -20.23 11.16 16.80
C GLU A 139 -18.94 10.91 17.62
N LYS A 140 -19.01 10.00 18.61
CA LYS A 140 -17.87 9.60 19.46
C LYS A 140 -16.70 8.97 18.70
N THR A 141 -16.94 8.27 17.60
CA THR A 141 -15.82 7.70 16.81
C THR A 141 -14.99 8.82 16.20
N TRP A 142 -15.64 9.90 15.79
CA TRP A 142 -14.97 11.06 15.22
C TRP A 142 -14.22 11.83 16.28
N ASP A 143 -14.94 12.34 17.27
CA ASP A 143 -14.39 13.28 18.25
C ASP A 143 -13.37 12.63 19.18
N ASP A 144 -13.62 11.39 19.62
CA ASP A 144 -12.76 10.75 20.63
C ASP A 144 -11.60 9.95 20.03
N VAL A 145 -11.60 9.68 18.71
CA VAL A 145 -10.62 8.80 18.08
C VAL A 145 -9.98 9.40 16.84
N LEU A 146 -10.77 9.70 15.82
CA LEU A 146 -10.24 10.04 14.49
C LEU A 146 -9.73 11.48 14.42
N VAL A 147 -10.40 12.44 15.07
CA VAL A 147 -9.91 13.82 15.16
C VAL A 147 -8.56 13.88 15.90
N PRO A 148 -8.40 13.33 17.13
CA PRO A 148 -7.11 13.29 17.80
C PRO A 148 -6.01 12.61 16.98
N PHE A 149 -6.34 11.47 16.34
CA PHE A 149 -5.42 10.76 15.46
C PHE A 149 -4.92 11.64 14.31
N LEU A 150 -5.83 12.32 13.61
CA LEU A 150 -5.47 13.19 12.49
C LEU A 150 -4.73 14.45 12.94
N THR A 151 -5.11 15.04 14.07
CA THR A 151 -4.40 16.18 14.65
C THR A 151 -2.92 15.86 14.92
N ASP A 152 -2.61 14.65 15.40
CA ASP A 152 -1.21 14.23 15.59
C ASP A 152 -0.53 13.85 14.26
N MET A 153 -1.23 13.15 13.36
CA MET A 153 -0.60 12.58 12.17
C MET A 153 -0.44 13.55 11.01
N ILE A 154 -1.42 14.42 10.74
CA ILE A 154 -1.38 15.36 9.60
C ILE A 154 -0.10 16.22 9.63
N PRO A 155 0.30 16.84 10.75
CA PRO A 155 1.54 17.64 10.77
C PRO A 155 2.79 16.84 10.45
N ARG A 156 2.83 15.56 10.85
CA ARG A 156 3.95 14.65 10.59
C ARG A 156 3.98 14.21 9.12
N THR A 157 2.80 14.00 8.53
CA THR A 157 2.63 13.61 7.14
C THR A 157 2.89 14.78 6.18
N PHE A 158 2.46 15.98 6.57
CA PHE A 158 2.53 17.21 5.78
C PHE A 158 3.26 18.32 6.56
N PRO A 159 4.58 18.18 6.81
CA PRO A 159 5.33 19.13 7.64
C PRO A 159 5.43 20.53 7.01
N GLN A 160 5.22 20.64 5.69
CA GLN A 160 5.22 21.89 4.94
C GLN A 160 3.80 22.44 4.71
N GLY A 161 2.79 21.84 5.37
CA GLY A 161 1.39 22.09 5.11
C GLY A 161 0.83 21.20 3.99
N PHE A 162 -0.48 21.29 3.79
CA PHE A 162 -1.17 20.50 2.77
C PHE A 162 -0.80 20.97 1.36
N PRO A 163 -0.68 20.06 0.38
CA PRO A 163 -0.51 20.42 -1.01
C PRO A 163 -1.71 21.22 -1.55
N GLU A 164 -1.49 22.05 -2.57
CA GLU A 164 -2.57 22.79 -3.24
C GLU A 164 -3.70 21.84 -3.69
N GLY A 165 -4.95 22.21 -3.39
CA GLY A 165 -6.14 21.41 -3.71
C GLY A 165 -6.70 20.58 -2.55
N PHE A 166 -6.07 20.58 -1.37
CA PHE A 166 -6.69 20.06 -0.15
C PHE A 166 -7.73 21.05 0.40
N ASP A 167 -8.96 20.59 0.71
CA ASP A 167 -10.10 21.47 1.02
C ASP A 167 -9.85 22.36 2.26
N ARG A 168 -10.02 23.68 2.07
CA ARG A 168 -9.73 24.75 3.04
C ARG A 168 -10.79 24.87 4.16
N ARG A 169 -12.02 24.37 3.95
CA ARG A 169 -13.10 24.50 4.94
C ARG A 169 -12.88 23.68 6.20
N PHE A 170 -12.13 22.58 6.10
CA PHE A 170 -11.91 21.68 7.23
C PHE A 170 -10.56 21.89 7.93
N THR A 171 -9.57 22.54 7.30
CA THR A 171 -8.44 23.09 8.06
C THR A 171 -9.00 23.92 9.20
N GLU A 172 -10.01 24.76 8.97
CA GLU A 172 -10.68 25.55 10.02
C GLU A 172 -11.34 24.70 11.12
N THR A 173 -12.01 23.58 10.80
CA THR A 173 -12.61 22.67 11.80
C THR A 173 -11.55 21.90 12.59
N LEU A 174 -10.51 21.36 11.93
CA LEU A 174 -9.38 20.76 12.61
C LEU A 174 -8.65 21.79 13.47
N TYR A 175 -8.39 23.00 12.96
CA TYR A 175 -7.78 24.12 13.71
C TYR A 175 -8.63 24.50 14.92
N ALA A 176 -9.95 24.56 14.79
CA ALA A 176 -10.87 24.85 15.88
C ALA A 176 -10.92 23.74 16.94
N ALA A 177 -10.86 22.47 16.51
CA ALA A 177 -10.84 21.30 17.41
C ALA A 177 -9.47 21.06 18.06
N SER A 178 -8.37 21.49 17.43
CA SER A 178 -7.00 21.23 17.87
C SER A 178 -6.31 22.40 18.57
N GLY A 179 -6.83 23.63 18.46
CA GLY A 179 -6.24 24.82 19.08
C GLY A 179 -4.76 25.04 18.72
N GLU A 180 -3.97 25.55 19.66
CA GLU A 180 -2.52 25.80 19.48
C GLU A 180 -1.71 24.53 19.13
N THR A 181 -2.22 23.34 19.44
CA THR A 181 -1.46 22.08 19.33
C THR A 181 -1.13 21.70 17.89
N PHE A 182 -2.02 21.96 16.93
CA PHE A 182 -1.76 21.67 15.51
C PHE A 182 -0.74 22.63 14.89
N ALA A 183 -0.82 23.92 15.21
CA ALA A 183 0.17 24.90 14.77
C ALA A 183 1.56 24.59 15.36
N LEU A 184 1.63 24.23 16.65
CA LEU A 184 2.85 23.74 17.31
C LEU A 184 3.36 22.44 16.68
N ALA A 185 2.48 21.50 16.35
CA ALA A 185 2.83 20.23 15.73
C ALA A 185 3.35 20.43 14.30
N CYS A 186 2.73 21.31 13.49
CA CYS A 186 3.25 21.71 12.18
C CYS A 186 4.62 22.37 12.33
N ALA A 187 4.77 23.36 13.21
CA ALA A 187 6.05 24.01 13.46
C ALA A 187 7.12 23.03 13.98
N ARG A 188 6.74 22.03 14.79
CA ARG A 188 7.65 20.95 15.24
C ARG A 188 8.02 20.03 14.09
N ALA A 189 7.08 19.67 13.22
CA ALA A 189 7.31 18.80 12.07
C ALA A 189 8.16 19.50 11.00
N SER A 190 7.97 20.79 10.76
CA SER A 190 8.86 21.59 9.90
C SER A 190 10.28 21.70 10.47
N ARG A 191 10.44 21.61 11.79
CA ARG A 191 11.73 21.60 12.50
C ARG A 191 12.32 20.20 12.66
N ALA A 192 11.52 19.14 12.52
CA ALA A 192 12.00 17.78 12.58
C ALA A 192 12.78 17.49 11.30
N ALA A 193 14.10 17.35 11.42
CA ALA A 193 14.92 16.87 10.31
C ALA A 193 14.35 15.53 9.80
N PRO A 194 14.37 15.27 8.49
CA PRO A 194 13.95 13.97 7.97
C PRO A 194 14.71 12.90 8.74
N SER A 195 13.97 11.97 9.36
CA SER A 195 14.56 10.85 10.09
C SER A 195 15.65 10.25 9.21
N PRO A 196 16.90 10.11 9.69
CA PRO A 196 17.97 9.58 8.85
C PRO A 196 17.50 8.23 8.34
N SER A 197 17.42 8.10 7.01
CA SER A 197 17.36 6.77 6.40
C SER A 197 18.49 5.97 7.01
N PRO A 198 18.28 4.68 7.37
CA PRO A 198 19.40 3.83 7.74
C PRO A 198 20.45 3.95 6.64
N ALA A 199 21.64 4.41 7.03
CA ALA A 199 22.72 4.67 6.10
C ALA A 199 22.91 3.43 5.23
N PRO A 200 23.01 3.55 3.90
CA PRO A 200 23.38 2.42 3.08
C PRO A 200 24.72 1.91 3.63
N LYS A 201 24.76 0.64 4.04
CA LYS A 201 26.03 -0.02 4.35
C LYS A 201 26.92 0.22 3.13
N SER A 202 28.01 0.95 3.33
CA SER A 202 28.98 1.23 2.28
C SER A 202 29.47 -0.11 1.74
N LEU A 203 28.94 -0.50 0.59
CA LEU A 203 29.54 -1.54 -0.22
C LEU A 203 30.90 -1.00 -0.62
N SER A 204 31.94 -1.58 -0.02
CA SER A 204 33.31 -1.44 -0.47
C SER A 204 33.34 -1.47 -1.99
N THR A 205 33.93 -0.45 -2.60
CA THR A 205 34.19 -0.37 -4.03
C THR A 205 35.05 -1.55 -4.47
N SER A 206 34.43 -2.68 -4.79
CA SER A 206 35.05 -3.71 -5.59
C SER A 206 34.98 -3.23 -7.04
N ARG A 207 36.17 -2.98 -7.58
CA ARG A 207 36.50 -2.87 -9.01
C ARG A 207 35.41 -3.51 -9.90
N ALA A 208 34.78 -2.70 -10.76
CA ALA A 208 33.79 -3.16 -11.73
C ALA A 208 34.39 -4.29 -12.59
N ALA A 209 33.96 -5.52 -12.32
CA ALA A 209 34.15 -6.62 -13.27
C ALA A 209 33.17 -6.38 -14.41
N ALA A 210 33.67 -6.34 -15.64
CA ALA A 210 32.85 -6.24 -16.84
C ALA A 210 31.76 -7.32 -16.82
N ALA A 211 30.53 -6.94 -17.15
CA ALA A 211 29.42 -7.88 -17.26
C ALA A 211 29.78 -9.00 -18.27
N PRO A 212 29.46 -10.27 -17.99
CA PRO A 212 29.74 -11.36 -18.92
C PRO A 212 28.97 -11.13 -20.23
N PRO A 213 29.54 -11.53 -21.39
CA PRO A 213 28.86 -11.40 -22.68
C PRO A 213 27.52 -12.16 -22.64
N LEU A 214 26.46 -11.49 -23.09
CA LEU A 214 25.13 -12.09 -23.20
C LEU A 214 25.06 -12.95 -24.48
N CYS A 215 24.27 -14.03 -24.42
CA CYS A 215 23.94 -14.84 -25.59
C CYS A 215 23.19 -13.98 -26.64
N PRO A 216 23.62 -13.96 -27.92
CA PRO A 216 23.04 -13.09 -28.94
C PRO A 216 21.59 -13.43 -29.32
N ILE A 217 21.13 -14.65 -29.02
CA ILE A 217 19.76 -15.10 -29.35
C ILE A 217 18.78 -14.73 -28.23
N HIS A 218 19.19 -14.88 -26.97
CA HIS A 218 18.28 -14.83 -25.83
C HIS A 218 18.60 -13.75 -24.80
N GLN A 219 19.66 -12.95 -25.01
CA GLN A 219 20.10 -11.87 -24.11
C GLN A 219 20.22 -12.29 -22.63
N LEU A 220 20.59 -13.55 -22.39
CA LEU A 220 20.83 -14.11 -21.06
C LEU A 220 22.34 -14.28 -20.82
N PRO A 221 22.82 -14.22 -19.57
CA PRO A 221 24.20 -14.55 -19.23
C PRO A 221 24.51 -15.99 -19.66
N ASP A 222 25.63 -16.20 -20.35
CA ASP A 222 26.10 -17.55 -20.67
C ASP A 222 26.38 -18.32 -19.36
N PRO A 223 25.91 -19.58 -19.17
CA PRO A 223 25.47 -20.53 -20.17
C PRO A 223 23.97 -20.83 -20.07
N CYS A 224 23.17 -20.29 -20.99
CA CYS A 224 21.75 -20.62 -21.06
C CYS A 224 21.55 -22.09 -21.51
N ARG A 225 20.63 -22.81 -20.87
CA ARG A 225 20.37 -24.24 -21.12
C ARG A 225 20.04 -24.58 -22.58
N GLY A 226 19.46 -23.65 -23.32
CA GLY A 226 19.11 -23.82 -24.73
C GLY A 226 20.34 -23.96 -25.63
N CYS A 227 21.30 -23.02 -25.54
CA CYS A 227 22.52 -23.04 -26.36
C CYS A 227 23.59 -24.02 -25.85
N ALA A 228 23.46 -24.54 -24.63
CA ALA A 228 24.35 -25.57 -24.10
C ALA A 228 24.17 -26.93 -24.82
N ALA A 229 22.98 -27.20 -25.38
CA ALA A 229 22.71 -28.41 -26.15
C ALA A 229 23.38 -28.39 -27.53
N ASP A 230 23.36 -27.25 -28.23
CA ASP A 230 23.97 -27.11 -29.56
C ASP A 230 25.52 -27.17 -29.55
N ARG A 231 26.16 -26.83 -28.42
CA ARG A 231 27.62 -26.95 -28.27
C ARG A 231 28.10 -28.39 -28.05
N LYS A 232 27.22 -29.32 -27.63
CA LYS A 232 27.56 -30.76 -27.54
C LYS A 232 27.54 -31.43 -28.92
N ALA A 233 26.76 -30.91 -29.88
CA ALA A 233 26.65 -31.49 -31.21
C ALA A 233 27.83 -31.12 -32.15
N THR A 234 28.63 -30.10 -31.81
CA THR A 234 29.71 -29.58 -32.66
C THR A 234 31.12 -29.99 -32.22
N LYS A 235 31.26 -30.79 -31.16
CA LYS A 235 32.57 -31.20 -30.59
C LYS A 235 33.06 -32.61 -30.95
N ASP A 236 32.26 -33.40 -31.68
CA ASP A 236 32.72 -34.68 -32.24
C ASP A 236 32.67 -34.63 -33.77
N PRO A 237 33.77 -34.25 -34.44
CA PRO A 237 33.97 -34.66 -35.82
C PRO A 237 34.47 -36.11 -35.82
N THR A 238 33.68 -37.02 -36.38
CA THR A 238 34.17 -38.30 -36.93
C THR A 238 35.23 -38.05 -38.00
#